data_AF-A0A2R8C3G9-F1
#
_entry.id   AF-A0A2R8C3G9-F1
#
_cell.length_a   1.000
_cell.length_b   1.000
_cell.length_c   1.000
_cell.angle_alpha   90.00
_cell.angle_beta   90.00
_cell.angle_gamma   90.00
#
_symmetry.space_group_name_H-M   'P 1'
#
loop_
_entity.id
_entity.type
_entity.pdbx_description
1 polymer ?
#
loop_
_entity_poly.entity_id
_entity_poly.type
_entity_poly.pdbx_seq_one_letter_code
_entity_poly.pdbx_strand_id
1 'polypeptide(L)'
;MDPLSIFAAALATFVLGSLWYMAFADHWKVAARLPLNAEGDPQSGMSLKVFASSFVLLLIVATALQVLFLRTGVTSIVQGAATGAGVGLLFITPWIGINNLYAIRSPILTLIDGGYATLACTLMGVILTLL
;
A
#
# COMPACT_ATOMS: atom_id res chain seq x y z
N MET A 1 -18.43 -11.59 -4.65
CA MET A 1 -17.69 -10.59 -3.86
C MET A 1 -17.97 -10.89 -2.42
N ASP A 2 -16.94 -11.26 -1.65
CA ASP A 2 -17.08 -11.57 -0.23
C ASP A 2 -16.59 -10.38 0.61
N PRO A 3 -17.48 -9.70 1.35
CA PRO A 3 -17.11 -8.60 2.24
C PRO A 3 -16.09 -8.99 3.30
N LEU A 4 -16.10 -10.24 3.78
CA LEU A 4 -15.17 -10.70 4.80
C LEU A 4 -13.74 -10.74 4.25
N SER A 5 -13.52 -11.34 3.07
CA SER A 5 -12.22 -11.36 2.40
C SER A 5 -11.70 -9.94 2.12
N ILE A 6 -12.57 -9.03 1.66
CA ILE A 6 -12.20 -7.63 1.40
C ILE A 6 -11.73 -6.95 2.68
N PHE A 7 -12.49 -7.07 3.77
CA PHE A 7 -12.15 -6.46 5.05
C PHE A 7 -10.85 -7.05 5.63
N ALA A 8 -10.71 -8.38 5.61
CA ALA A 8 -9.52 -9.07 6.08
C ALA A 8 -8.27 -8.65 5.29
N ALA A 9 -8.39 -8.53 3.97
CA ALA A 9 -7.29 -8.13 3.09
C ALA A 9 -6.88 -6.67 3.34
N ALA A 10 -7.85 -5.75 3.51
CA ALA A 10 -7.57 -4.37 3.88
C ALA A 10 -6.93 -4.25 5.27
N LEU A 11 -7.39 -5.01 6.26
CA LEU A 11 -6.84 -4.99 7.62
C LEU A 11 -5.41 -5.52 7.67
N ALA A 12 -5.14 -6.65 7.02
CA ALA A 12 -3.80 -7.23 6.97
C ALA A 12 -2.79 -6.29 6.29
N THR A 13 -3.19 -5.64 5.19
CA THR A 13 -2.33 -4.69 4.47
C THR A 13 -2.16 -3.38 5.21
N PHE A 14 -3.16 -2.93 5.98
CA PHE A 14 -3.04 -1.77 6.86
C PHE A 14 -2.01 -2.00 7.97
N VAL A 15 -2.05 -3.18 8.60
CA VAL A 15 -1.04 -3.60 9.59
C VAL A 15 0.34 -3.70 8.93
N LEU A 16 0.44 -4.32 7.76
CA LEU A 16 1.69 -4.39 7.00
C LEU A 16 2.26 -3.00 6.71
N GLY A 17 1.41 -2.06 6.28
CA GLY A 17 1.83 -0.68 6.02
C GLY A 17 2.37 0.01 7.27
N SER A 18 1.69 -0.15 8.40
CA SER A 18 2.16 0.39 9.68
C SER A 18 3.55 -0.14 10.04
N LEU A 19 3.76 -1.47 9.95
CA LEU A 19 5.06 -2.09 10.20
C LEU A 19 6.13 -1.65 9.20
N TRP A 20 5.77 -1.52 7.92
CA TRP A 20 6.67 -1.10 6.85
C TRP A 20 7.19 0.33 7.07
N TYR A 21 6.28 1.28 7.29
CA TYR A 21 6.68 2.68 7.50
C TYR A 21 7.39 2.90 8.84
N MET A 22 7.12 2.06 9.86
CA MET A 22 7.94 2.04 11.08
C MET A 22 9.36 1.54 10.79
N ALA A 23 9.52 0.46 10.02
CA ALA A 23 10.83 -0.09 9.69
C ALA A 23 11.69 0.85 8.83
N PHE A 24 11.05 1.63 7.95
CA PHE A 24 11.73 2.59 7.07
C PHE A 24 11.60 4.05 7.53
N ALA A 25 11.22 4.29 8.79
CA ALA A 25 10.82 5.61 9.27
C ALA A 25 11.83 6.72 8.97
N ASP A 26 13.12 6.51 9.28
CA ASP A 26 14.14 7.54 9.09
C ASP A 26 14.38 7.87 7.62
N HIS A 27 14.46 6.86 6.77
CA HIS A 27 14.62 7.03 5.32
C HIS A 27 13.39 7.69 4.71
N TRP A 28 12.20 7.30 5.15
CA TRP A 28 10.94 7.87 4.72
C TRP A 28 10.82 9.35 5.11
N LYS A 29 11.09 9.71 6.37
CA LYS A 29 11.04 11.10 6.87
C LYS A 29 11.90 12.04 6.01
N VAL A 30 13.14 11.62 5.73
CA VAL A 30 14.09 12.39 4.90
C VAL A 30 13.64 12.45 3.45
N ALA A 31 13.26 11.31 2.85
CA ALA A 31 12.86 11.23 1.45
C ALA A 31 11.56 12.01 1.16
N ALA A 32 10.63 12.02 2.11
CA ALA A 32 9.38 12.77 2.10
C ALA A 32 9.54 14.23 2.53
N ARG A 33 10.74 14.67 2.92
CA ARG A 33 11.05 16.04 3.43
C ARG A 33 10.02 16.51 4.46
N LEU A 34 9.68 15.66 5.42
CA LEU A 34 8.74 16.02 6.47
C LEU A 34 9.35 17.10 7.37
N PRO A 35 8.59 18.12 7.79
CA PRO A 35 9.05 19.04 8.83
C PRO A 35 9.17 18.26 10.13
N LEU A 36 10.38 18.25 10.72
CA LEU A 36 10.68 17.54 11.95
C LEU A 36 10.77 18.51 13.14
N ASN A 37 10.41 18.04 14.33
CA ASN A 37 10.67 18.75 15.59
C ASN A 37 12.13 18.54 16.04
N ALA A 38 12.50 19.08 17.21
CA ALA A 38 13.86 18.96 17.75
C ALA A 38 14.25 17.50 18.07
N GLU A 39 13.26 16.66 18.31
CA GLU A 39 13.38 15.23 18.61
C GLU A 39 13.50 14.36 17.35
N GLY A 40 13.34 14.94 16.15
CA GLY A 40 13.44 14.22 14.87
C GLY A 40 12.15 13.52 14.42
N ASP A 41 11.02 13.85 15.07
CA ASP A 41 9.68 13.35 14.75
C ASP A 41 8.91 14.32 13.84
N PRO A 42 8.01 13.82 12.98
CA PRO A 42 7.16 14.68 12.16
C PRO A 42 6.30 15.62 13.02
N GLN A 43 6.37 16.92 12.74
CA GLN A 43 5.60 17.94 13.48
C GLN A 43 4.09 17.73 13.38
N SER A 44 3.63 17.25 12.23
CA SER A 44 2.27 16.74 12.04
C SER A 44 2.31 15.22 12.12
N GLY A 45 2.08 14.67 13.32
CA GLY A 45 1.97 13.23 13.51
C GLY A 45 0.83 12.61 12.70
N MET A 46 0.85 11.29 12.53
CA MET A 46 -0.25 10.56 11.90
C MET A 46 -1.51 10.66 12.76
N SER A 47 -2.43 11.56 12.38
CA SER A 47 -3.70 11.72 13.07
C SER A 47 -4.62 10.52 12.84
N LEU A 48 -5.59 10.30 13.73
CA LEU A 48 -6.65 9.29 13.55
C LEU A 48 -7.36 9.43 12.19
N LYS A 49 -7.49 10.67 11.68
CA LYS A 49 -8.07 10.92 10.35
C LYS A 49 -7.26 10.32 9.21
N VAL A 50 -5.92 10.36 9.29
CA VAL A 50 -5.02 9.77 8.28
C VAL A 50 -5.07 8.25 8.31
N PHE A 51 -5.12 7.66 9.51
CA PHE A 51 -5.28 6.21 9.64
C PHE A 51 -6.65 5.73 9.14
N ALA A 52 -7.73 6.41 9.51
CA ALA A 52 -9.06 6.07 9.04
C ALA A 52 -9.19 6.23 7.52
N SER A 53 -8.67 7.33 6.94
CA SER A 53 -8.72 7.55 5.50
C SER A 53 -7.89 6.54 4.72
N SER A 54 -6.68 6.21 5.18
CA SER A 54 -5.84 5.18 4.55
C SER A 54 -6.49 3.79 4.61
N PHE A 55 -7.13 3.43 5.72
CA PHE A 55 -7.88 2.18 5.81
C PHE A 55 -9.05 2.12 4.82
N VAL A 56 -9.81 3.21 4.68
CA VAL A 56 -10.88 3.31 3.67
C VAL A 56 -10.32 3.17 2.25
N LEU A 57 -9.18 3.78 1.94
CA LEU A 57 -8.52 3.62 0.65
C LEU A 57 -8.09 2.17 0.41
N LEU A 58 -7.61 1.46 1.42
CA LEU A 58 -7.27 0.03 1.31
C LEU A 58 -8.50 -0.85 1.06
N LEU A 59 -9.66 -0.53 1.65
CA LEU A 59 -10.92 -1.22 1.31
C LEU A 59 -11.29 -1.03 -0.16
N ILE A 60 -11.08 0.16 -0.72
CA ILE A 60 -11.32 0.45 -2.14
C ILE A 60 -10.36 -0.39 -3.01
N VAL A 61 -9.07 -0.42 -2.68
CA VAL A 61 -8.09 -1.23 -3.42
C VAL A 61 -8.41 -2.72 -3.35
N ALA A 62 -8.78 -3.25 -2.18
CA ALA A 62 -9.18 -4.64 -2.00
C ALA A 62 -10.43 -4.99 -2.81
N THR A 63 -11.41 -4.10 -2.81
CA THR A 63 -12.63 -4.22 -3.63
C THR A 63 -12.28 -4.25 -5.12
N ALA A 64 -11.41 -3.34 -5.58
CA ALA A 64 -10.97 -3.27 -6.97
C ALA A 64 -10.22 -4.53 -7.41
N LEU A 65 -9.31 -5.04 -6.58
CA LEU A 65 -8.61 -6.31 -6.85
C LEU A 65 -9.59 -7.49 -6.90
N GLN A 66 -10.56 -7.56 -5.99
CA GLN A 66 -11.55 -8.65 -6.03
C GLN A 66 -12.43 -8.56 -7.29
N VAL A 67 -12.83 -7.36 -7.72
CA VAL A 67 -13.53 -7.16 -9.01
C VAL A 67 -12.65 -7.62 -10.18
N LEU A 68 -11.37 -7.25 -10.19
CA LEU A 68 -10.42 -7.68 -11.21
C LEU A 68 -10.32 -9.21 -11.27
N PHE A 69 -10.20 -9.88 -10.13
CA PHE A 69 -10.07 -11.35 -10.06
C PHE A 69 -11.33 -12.04 -10.60
N LEU A 70 -12.51 -11.56 -10.23
CA LEU A 70 -13.79 -12.07 -10.72
C LEU A 70 -13.96 -11.89 -12.24
N ARG A 71 -13.32 -10.88 -12.84
CA ARG A 71 -13.39 -10.61 -14.29
C ARG A 71 -12.32 -11.34 -15.09
N THR A 72 -11.20 -11.67 -14.46
CA THR A 72 -10.03 -12.29 -15.12
C THR A 72 -9.86 -13.77 -14.80
N GLY A 73 -10.70 -14.34 -13.94
CA GLY A 73 -10.66 -15.76 -13.60
C GLY A 73 -9.52 -16.15 -12.66
N VAL A 74 -9.01 -15.19 -11.88
CA VAL A 74 -8.00 -15.44 -10.84
C VAL A 74 -8.66 -16.16 -9.68
N THR A 75 -8.27 -17.41 -9.44
CA THR A 75 -8.93 -18.29 -8.45
C THR A 75 -7.98 -18.98 -7.48
N SER A 76 -6.67 -19.02 -7.77
CA SER A 76 -5.67 -19.65 -6.90
C SER A 76 -4.80 -18.63 -6.18
N ILE A 77 -4.24 -19.04 -5.03
CA ILE A 77 -3.33 -18.21 -4.22
C ILE A 77 -2.14 -17.68 -5.04
N VAL A 78 -1.54 -18.54 -5.87
CA VAL A 78 -0.38 -18.15 -6.70
C VAL A 78 -0.78 -17.10 -7.74
N GLN A 79 -1.95 -17.27 -8.38
CA GLN A 79 -2.46 -16.26 -9.30
C GLN A 79 -2.81 -14.96 -8.57
N GLY A 80 -3.46 -15.04 -7.40
CA GLY A 80 -3.79 -13.87 -6.58
C GLY A 80 -2.56 -13.07 -6.18
N ALA A 81 -1.52 -13.76 -5.69
CA ALA A 81 -0.22 -13.17 -5.37
C ALA A 81 0.43 -12.54 -6.61
N ALA A 82 0.50 -13.26 -7.73
CA ALA A 82 1.14 -12.78 -8.95
C ALA A 82 0.41 -11.58 -9.58
N THR A 83 -0.92 -11.63 -9.66
CA THR A 83 -1.74 -10.52 -10.17
C THR A 83 -1.67 -9.32 -9.23
N GLY A 84 -1.76 -9.53 -7.91
CA GLY A 84 -1.58 -8.47 -6.91
C GLY A 84 -0.21 -7.82 -7.00
N ALA A 85 0.86 -8.62 -7.08
CA ALA A 85 2.23 -8.13 -7.29
C ALA A 85 2.35 -7.34 -8.60
N GLY A 86 1.75 -7.82 -9.69
CA GLY A 86 1.72 -7.13 -10.98
C GLY A 86 1.02 -5.77 -10.88
N VAL A 87 -0.13 -5.67 -10.22
CA VAL A 87 -0.82 -4.40 -10.00
C VAL A 87 0.05 -3.43 -9.17
N GLY A 88 0.60 -3.89 -8.05
CA GLY A 88 1.41 -3.03 -7.20
C GLY A 88 2.73 -2.60 -7.85
N LEU A 89 3.43 -3.52 -8.51
CA LEU A 89 4.76 -3.28 -9.10
C LEU A 89 4.70 -2.58 -10.45
N LEU A 90 3.75 -2.93 -11.32
CA LEU A 90 3.72 -2.48 -12.71
C LEU A 90 2.71 -1.36 -12.96
N PHE A 91 1.77 -1.11 -12.04
CA PHE A 91 0.83 0.01 -12.14
C PHE A 91 1.05 1.04 -11.04
N ILE A 92 0.92 0.64 -9.77
CA ILE A 92 0.91 1.60 -8.66
C ILE A 92 2.31 2.20 -8.43
N THR A 93 3.35 1.38 -8.41
CA THR A 93 4.73 1.84 -8.18
C THR A 93 5.20 2.86 -9.24
N PRO A 94 5.05 2.62 -10.56
CA PRO A 94 5.39 3.62 -11.57
C PRO A 94 4.55 4.89 -11.43
N TRP A 95 3.27 4.78 -11.09
CA TRP A 95 2.41 5.94 -10.91
C TRP A 95 2.83 6.81 -9.72
N ILE A 96 3.19 6.18 -8.59
CA ILE A 96 3.83 6.86 -7.45
C ILE A 96 5.16 7.51 -7.89
N GLY A 97 5.96 6.79 -8.68
CA GLY A 97 7.21 7.31 -9.24
C GLY A 97 7.01 8.59 -10.04
N ILE A 98 6.04 8.63 -10.93
CA ILE A 98 5.68 9.83 -11.72
C ILE A 98 5.28 10.99 -10.80
N ASN A 99 4.41 10.74 -9.81
CA ASN A 99 3.98 11.76 -8.86
C ASN A 99 5.15 12.33 -8.04
N ASN A 100 6.04 11.46 -7.57
CA ASN A 100 7.23 11.84 -6.83
C ASN A 100 8.23 12.61 -7.70
N LEU A 101 8.39 12.24 -8.98
CA LEU A 101 9.21 12.97 -9.94
C LEU A 101 8.69 14.40 -10.15
N TYR A 102 7.39 14.58 -10.37
CA TYR A 102 6.79 15.91 -10.54
C TYR A 102 6.85 16.75 -9.26
N ALA A 103 6.78 16.12 -8.10
CA ALA A 103 6.97 16.78 -6.81
C ALA A 103 8.45 16.97 -6.42
N ILE A 104 9.41 16.63 -7.32
CA ILE A 104 10.85 16.72 -7.10
C ILE A 104 11.26 16.04 -5.78
N ARG A 105 10.66 14.88 -5.50
CA ARG A 105 10.94 14.08 -4.31
C ARG A 105 12.11 13.13 -4.56
N SER A 106 12.68 12.62 -3.48
CA SER A 106 13.77 11.64 -3.57
C SER A 106 13.27 10.36 -4.25
N PRO A 107 14.06 9.73 -5.15
CA PRO A 107 13.70 8.42 -5.73
C PRO A 107 13.60 7.32 -4.66
N ILE A 108 14.24 7.50 -3.50
CA ILE A 108 14.08 6.62 -2.34
C ILE A 108 12.62 6.58 -1.86
N LEU A 109 11.89 7.70 -1.96
CA LEU A 109 10.48 7.74 -1.57
C LEU A 109 9.65 6.82 -2.46
N THR A 110 9.92 6.81 -3.77
CA THR A 110 9.28 5.89 -4.71
C THR A 110 9.60 4.44 -4.39
N LEU A 111 10.83 4.13 -3.97
CA LEU A 111 11.19 2.77 -3.57
C LEU A 111 10.45 2.33 -2.30
N ILE A 112 10.33 3.21 -1.30
CA ILE A 112 9.63 2.92 -0.05
C ILE A 112 8.12 2.75 -0.29
N ASP A 113 7.50 3.75 -0.94
CA ASP A 113 6.05 3.78 -1.16
C ASP A 113 5.62 2.73 -2.20
N GLY A 114 6.41 2.55 -3.26
CA GLY A 114 6.19 1.52 -4.27
C GLY A 114 6.45 0.10 -3.77
N GLY A 115 7.48 -0.08 -2.94
CA GLY A 115 7.75 -1.34 -2.26
C GLY A 115 6.58 -1.76 -1.37
N TYR A 116 6.06 -0.83 -0.57
CA TYR A 116 4.82 -1.04 0.20
C TYR A 116 3.65 -1.38 -0.72
N ALA A 117 3.37 -0.57 -1.75
CA ALA A 117 2.25 -0.81 -2.65
C ALA A 117 2.30 -2.19 -3.31
N THR A 118 3.50 -2.64 -3.70
CA THR A 118 3.74 -3.96 -4.29
C THR A 118 3.45 -5.08 -3.29
N LEU A 119 4.04 -5.01 -2.09
CA LEU A 119 3.85 -6.05 -1.07
C LEU A 119 2.42 -6.07 -0.53
N ALA A 120 1.81 -4.90 -0.35
CA ALA A 120 0.42 -4.77 0.07
C ALA A 120 -0.52 -5.40 -0.95
N CYS A 121 -0.40 -5.08 -2.25
CA CYS A 121 -1.25 -5.68 -3.28
C CYS A 121 -1.02 -7.19 -3.41
N THR A 122 0.23 -7.65 -3.24
CA THR A 122 0.56 -9.09 -3.23
C THR A 122 -0.15 -9.81 -2.09
N LEU A 123 -0.02 -9.31 -0.86
CA LEU A 123 -0.67 -9.87 0.33
C LEU A 123 -2.19 -9.81 0.21
N MET A 124 -2.72 -8.70 -0.28
CA MET A 124 -4.14 -8.52 -0.53
C MET A 124 -4.66 -9.56 -1.53
N GLY A 125 -3.93 -9.81 -2.61
CA GLY A 125 -4.26 -10.83 -3.60
C GLY A 125 -4.26 -12.25 -3.04
N VAL A 126 -3.30 -12.57 -2.15
CA VAL A 126 -3.28 -13.85 -1.42
C VAL A 126 -4.54 -14.01 -0.56
N ILE A 127 -4.89 -13.00 0.24
CA ILE A 127 -6.04 -13.09 1.16
C ILE A 127 -7.35 -13.18 0.39
N LEU A 128 -7.51 -12.40 -0.67
CA LEU A 128 -8.72 -12.38 -1.51
C LEU A 128 -8.96 -13.69 -2.28
N THR A 129 -7.95 -14.54 -2.43
CA THR A 129 -8.07 -15.86 -3.09
C THR A 129 -8.07 -17.02 -2.10
N LEU A 130 -7.79 -16.75 -0.82
CA LEU A 130 -7.81 -17.72 0.27
C LEU A 130 -9.19 -17.82 0.93
N LEU A 131 -9.89 -16.68 1.03
CA LEU A 131 -11.21 -16.52 1.66
C LEU A 131 -12.25 -16.25 0.57
#